data_AF-A0AAN8GF97-F1
#
_entry.id   AF-A0AAN8GF97-F1
#
_cell.length_a   1.000
_cell.length_b   1.000
_cell.length_c   1.000
_cell.angle_alpha   90.00
_cell.angle_beta   90.00
_cell.angle_gamma   90.00
#
_symmetry.space_group_name_H-M   'P 1'
#
loop_
_entity.id
_entity.type
_entity.pdbx_description
1 polymer ?
#
loop_
_entity_poly.entity_id
_entity_poly.type
_entity_poly.pdbx_seq_one_letter_code
_entity_poly.pdbx_strand_id
1 'polypeptide(L)'
;MLLALFLFSSLSNSGQQPDVVCEFTSHVINSNTIAALANRSCTYINGSVRIDESSDVTYEQLAEVFEIVGTIYGTLEIVNTPYKNLSFFKALERMKPATERTGYDLTIQNNTQLESADGVLIPFIYVRILDNPLLGLNCTYVAEEYSTVRKIRGNKNNCGERFHCKNKC
;
A
#
# COMPACT_ATOMS: atom_id res chain seq x y z
N MET A 1 17.93 60.49 -6.65
CA MET A 1 17.54 59.23 -7.33
C MET A 1 17.89 58.11 -6.35
N LEU A 2 16.88 57.53 -5.69
CA LEU A 2 17.05 56.58 -4.59
C LEU A 2 17.68 55.26 -5.08
N LEU A 3 18.73 54.82 -4.40
CA LEU A 3 19.21 53.43 -4.45
C LEU A 3 18.21 52.56 -3.69
N ALA A 4 17.62 51.55 -4.34
CA ALA A 4 16.93 50.46 -3.68
C ALA A 4 17.85 49.22 -3.69
N LEU A 5 18.38 48.88 -2.52
CA LEU A 5 19.06 47.62 -2.23
C LEU A 5 18.01 46.51 -2.20
N PHE A 6 18.05 45.58 -3.15
CA PHE A 6 17.31 44.32 -3.04
C PHE A 6 18.19 43.30 -2.32
N LEU A 7 17.90 43.10 -1.03
CA LEU A 7 18.37 41.95 -0.27
C LEU A 7 17.55 40.74 -0.71
N PHE A 8 18.17 39.81 -1.45
CA PHE A 8 17.61 38.46 -1.59
C PHE A 8 17.87 37.70 -0.28
N SER A 9 16.87 37.62 0.58
CA SER A 9 16.86 36.61 1.64
C SER A 9 16.56 35.26 1.00
N SER A 10 17.56 34.39 0.97
CA SER A 10 17.39 32.97 0.65
C SER A 10 16.61 32.31 1.78
N LEU A 11 15.29 32.21 1.63
CA LEU A 11 14.50 31.24 2.39
C LEU A 11 14.78 29.87 1.78
N SER A 12 15.54 29.04 2.50
CA SER A 12 15.60 27.61 2.26
C SER A 12 14.22 27.03 2.58
N ASN A 13 13.30 27.13 1.62
CA ASN A 13 12.08 26.36 1.66
C ASN A 13 12.47 24.94 1.28
N SER A 14 12.60 24.05 2.26
CA SER A 14 12.52 22.62 1.99
C SER A 14 11.14 22.39 1.39
N GLY A 15 11.05 22.40 0.05
CA GLY A 15 9.80 22.34 -0.68
C GLY A 15 9.08 21.03 -0.37
N GLN A 16 8.21 21.05 0.63
CA GLN A 16 7.27 19.99 0.89
C GLN A 16 6.20 20.11 -0.20
N GLN A 17 6.22 19.17 -1.14
CA GLN A 17 5.18 19.06 -2.16
C GLN A 17 3.82 19.05 -1.45
N PRO A 18 2.83 19.86 -1.88
CA PRO A 18 1.56 19.94 -1.18
C PRO A 18 0.90 18.55 -1.13
N ASP A 19 0.36 18.21 0.03
CA ASP A 19 -0.44 17.00 0.22
C ASP A 19 -1.67 17.07 -0.72
N VAL A 20 -1.72 16.21 -1.74
CA VAL A 20 -2.85 16.10 -2.66
C VAL A 20 -3.69 14.89 -2.27
N VAL A 21 -4.88 15.16 -1.75
CA VAL A 21 -5.85 14.13 -1.34
C VAL A 21 -6.80 13.83 -2.49
N CYS A 22 -6.90 12.56 -2.83
CA CYS A 22 -7.82 12.05 -3.84
C CYS A 22 -8.90 11.17 -3.21
N GLU A 23 -10.15 11.57 -3.36
CA GLU A 23 -11.30 10.77 -2.97
C GLU A 23 -11.46 9.58 -3.93
N PHE A 24 -11.55 8.37 -3.38
CA PHE A 24 -11.74 7.14 -4.13
C PHE A 24 -12.91 6.33 -3.55
N THR A 25 -14.10 6.60 -4.05
CA THR A 25 -15.35 5.98 -3.55
C THR A 25 -15.73 4.71 -4.31
N SER A 26 -15.10 4.45 -5.46
CA SER A 26 -15.42 3.30 -6.32
C SER A 26 -14.96 1.96 -5.74
N HIS A 27 -14.08 1.98 -4.73
CA HIS A 27 -13.50 0.83 -4.04
C HIS A 27 -12.60 -0.07 -4.91
N VAL A 28 -13.03 -0.46 -6.10
CA VAL A 28 -12.27 -1.33 -7.02
C VAL A 28 -11.60 -0.51 -8.13
N ILE A 29 -10.32 -0.76 -8.39
CA ILE A 29 -9.57 -0.18 -9.51
C ILE A 29 -9.81 -1.01 -10.78
N ASN A 30 -10.25 -0.35 -11.84
CA ASN A 30 -10.30 -0.84 -13.22
C ASN A 30 -10.21 0.35 -14.20
N SER A 31 -10.30 0.10 -15.49
CA SER A 31 -10.20 1.09 -16.57
C SER A 31 -11.20 2.25 -16.44
N ASN A 32 -12.35 2.02 -15.79
CA ASN A 32 -13.37 3.06 -15.58
C ASN A 32 -13.10 3.91 -14.33
N THR A 33 -12.42 3.37 -13.32
CA THR A 33 -12.26 4.02 -12.00
C THR A 33 -10.86 4.59 -11.76
N ILE A 34 -9.84 4.05 -12.43
CA ILE A 34 -8.44 4.47 -12.26
C ILE A 34 -8.19 5.95 -12.59
N ALA A 35 -9.00 6.54 -13.47
CA ALA A 35 -8.91 7.95 -13.85
C ALA A 35 -9.16 8.92 -12.68
N ALA A 36 -9.84 8.47 -11.61
CA ALA A 36 -10.03 9.25 -10.39
C ALA A 36 -8.69 9.53 -9.66
N LEU A 37 -7.70 8.67 -9.88
CA LEU A 37 -6.38 8.74 -9.25
C LEU A 37 -5.31 9.26 -10.22
N ALA A 38 -5.31 8.79 -11.47
CA ALA A 38 -4.25 9.08 -12.44
C ALA A 38 -4.08 10.58 -12.76
N ASN A 39 -5.16 11.35 -12.79
CA ASN A 39 -5.13 12.74 -13.28
C ASN A 39 -4.77 13.79 -12.21
N ARG A 40 -4.41 13.37 -10.99
CA ARG A 40 -4.37 14.29 -9.83
C ARG A 40 -3.07 14.27 -9.03
N SER A 41 -2.06 13.50 -9.44
CA SER A 41 -0.78 13.38 -8.70
C SER A 41 -1.00 13.16 -7.20
N CYS A 42 -1.88 12.21 -6.86
CA CYS A 42 -2.33 11.94 -5.50
C CYS A 42 -1.16 11.54 -4.61
N THR A 43 -0.96 12.22 -3.49
CA THR A 43 -0.05 11.75 -2.42
C THR A 43 -0.80 11.04 -1.31
N TYR A 44 -2.12 11.27 -1.21
CA TYR A 44 -3.04 10.58 -0.30
C TYR A 44 -4.27 10.08 -1.04
N ILE A 45 -4.74 8.89 -0.71
CA ILE A 45 -6.04 8.38 -1.13
C ILE A 45 -6.97 8.37 0.08
N ASN A 46 -8.14 8.99 -0.06
CA ASN A 46 -9.22 8.87 0.89
C ASN A 46 -10.27 7.89 0.36
N GLY A 47 -10.31 6.69 0.97
CA GLY A 47 -11.13 5.58 0.50
C GLY A 47 -10.36 4.26 0.49
N SER A 48 -11.10 3.16 0.66
CA SER A 48 -10.55 1.82 0.53
C SER A 48 -10.26 1.48 -0.92
N VAL A 49 -9.14 0.81 -1.17
CA VAL A 49 -8.68 0.41 -2.50
C VAL A 49 -8.68 -1.12 -2.60
N ARG A 50 -9.22 -1.63 -3.70
CA ARG A 50 -9.23 -3.04 -4.05
C ARG A 50 -8.76 -3.22 -5.49
N ILE A 51 -7.84 -4.16 -5.68
CA ILE A 51 -7.39 -4.64 -6.99
C ILE A 51 -7.69 -6.13 -7.01
N ASP A 52 -8.54 -6.56 -7.94
CA ASP A 52 -8.94 -7.96 -8.03
C ASP A 52 -9.06 -8.51 -9.46
N GLU A 53 -9.64 -9.69 -9.62
CA GLU A 53 -9.80 -10.35 -10.93
C GLU A 53 -10.63 -9.56 -11.94
N SER A 54 -11.42 -8.57 -11.49
CA SER A 54 -12.19 -7.68 -12.37
C SER A 54 -11.38 -6.48 -12.87
N SER A 55 -10.16 -6.31 -12.37
CA SER A 55 -9.25 -5.24 -12.76
C SER A 55 -8.61 -5.54 -14.12
N ASP A 56 -8.84 -4.66 -15.09
CA ASP A 56 -8.31 -4.73 -16.46
C ASP A 56 -7.14 -3.75 -16.70
N VAL A 57 -6.60 -3.15 -15.63
CA VAL A 57 -5.46 -2.23 -15.71
C VAL A 57 -4.15 -3.00 -15.69
N THR A 58 -3.13 -2.42 -16.33
CA THR A 58 -1.77 -2.99 -16.39
C THR A 58 -0.97 -2.69 -15.13
N TYR A 59 0.11 -3.44 -14.92
CA TYR A 59 1.07 -3.16 -13.85
C TYR A 59 1.64 -1.74 -13.98
N GLU A 60 1.93 -1.30 -15.20
CA GLU A 60 2.51 0.02 -15.50
C GLU A 60 1.54 1.15 -15.14
N GLN A 61 0.25 0.99 -15.44
CA GLN A 61 -0.78 1.96 -15.04
C GLN A 61 -0.92 2.06 -13.52
N LEU A 62 -0.83 0.92 -12.81
CA LEU A 62 -0.80 0.93 -11.35
C LEU A 62 0.46 1.61 -10.83
N ALA A 63 1.62 1.32 -11.41
CA ALA A 63 2.90 1.92 -11.02
C ALA A 63 2.91 3.45 -11.22
N GLU A 64 2.27 3.96 -12.27
CA GLU A 64 2.09 5.39 -12.51
C GLU A 64 1.17 6.01 -11.44
N VAL A 65 0.02 5.41 -11.17
CA VAL A 65 -0.95 5.92 -10.19
C VAL A 65 -0.39 5.93 -8.77
N PHE A 66 0.33 4.87 -8.39
CA PHE A 66 0.86 4.70 -7.03
C PHE A 66 2.31 5.19 -6.87
N GLU A 67 2.88 5.84 -7.89
CA GLU A 67 4.28 6.27 -7.89
C GLU A 67 4.65 7.13 -6.66
N ILE A 68 3.73 7.99 -6.23
CA ILE A 68 3.92 8.97 -5.15
C ILE A 68 2.85 8.89 -4.05
N VAL A 69 1.97 7.87 -4.09
CA VAL A 69 0.93 7.69 -3.08
C VAL A 69 1.56 7.17 -1.79
N GLY A 70 1.74 8.06 -0.82
CA GLY A 70 2.37 7.76 0.47
C GLY A 70 1.40 7.23 1.52
N THR A 71 0.11 7.53 1.40
CA THR A 71 -0.88 7.17 2.43
C THR A 71 -2.23 6.80 1.83
N ILE A 72 -2.84 5.73 2.35
CA ILE A 72 -4.24 5.36 2.11
C ILE A 72 -5.02 5.51 3.42
N TYR A 73 -6.08 6.30 3.40
CA TYR A 73 -7.10 6.38 4.45
C TYR A 73 -8.23 5.39 4.12
N GLY A 74 -8.07 4.15 4.56
CA GLY A 74 -8.95 3.04 4.21
C GLY A 74 -8.24 1.69 4.32
N THR A 75 -8.86 0.67 3.73
CA THR A 75 -8.28 -0.67 3.56
C THR A 75 -7.64 -0.83 2.20
N LEU A 76 -6.71 -1.78 2.08
CA LEU A 76 -6.09 -2.17 0.82
C LEU A 76 -6.26 -3.68 0.61
N GLU A 77 -6.83 -4.06 -0.52
CA GLU A 77 -7.14 -5.44 -0.87
C GLU A 77 -6.53 -5.81 -2.23
N ILE A 78 -5.74 -6.89 -2.27
CA ILE A 78 -5.16 -7.45 -3.48
C ILE A 78 -5.58 -8.91 -3.58
N VAL A 79 -6.52 -9.22 -4.46
CA VAL A 79 -7.23 -10.51 -4.45
C VAL A 79 -7.31 -11.14 -5.84
N ASN A 80 -6.96 -12.43 -5.99
CA ASN A 80 -7.06 -13.15 -7.27
C ASN A 80 -6.37 -12.45 -8.47
N THR A 81 -5.33 -11.66 -8.24
CA THR A 81 -4.63 -10.92 -9.30
C THR A 81 -3.56 -11.77 -9.99
N PRO A 82 -3.20 -11.46 -11.25
CA PRO A 82 -2.13 -12.15 -11.97
C PRO A 82 -0.72 -11.60 -11.68
N TYR A 83 -0.58 -10.61 -10.79
CA TYR A 83 0.70 -9.93 -10.56
C TYR A 83 1.70 -10.81 -9.81
N LYS A 84 2.96 -10.72 -10.23
CA LYS A 84 4.09 -11.43 -9.60
C LYS A 84 4.69 -10.69 -8.41
N ASN A 85 4.53 -9.37 -8.36
CA ASN A 85 4.98 -8.53 -7.26
C ASN A 85 4.05 -7.32 -7.10
N LEU A 86 4.14 -6.63 -5.96
CA LEU A 86 3.33 -5.45 -5.62
C LEU A 86 4.15 -4.16 -5.53
N SER A 87 5.31 -4.11 -6.18
CA SER A 87 6.24 -2.98 -6.07
C SER A 87 5.73 -1.68 -6.70
N PHE A 88 4.59 -1.70 -7.38
CA PHE A 88 3.86 -0.48 -7.75
C PHE A 88 3.44 0.33 -6.52
N PHE A 89 3.32 -0.28 -5.33
CA PHE A 89 3.11 0.43 -4.06
C PHE A 89 4.40 0.92 -3.38
N LYS A 90 5.56 0.97 -4.07
CA LYS A 90 6.87 1.32 -3.45
C LYS A 90 6.89 2.60 -2.58
N ALA A 91 6.02 3.56 -2.86
CA ALA A 91 5.95 4.82 -2.14
C ALA A 91 4.98 4.79 -0.95
N LEU A 92 4.18 3.73 -0.80
CA LEU A 92 3.19 3.62 0.26
C LEU A 92 3.89 3.44 1.62
N GLU A 93 3.70 4.39 2.51
CA GLU A 93 4.34 4.40 3.83
C GLU A 93 3.32 4.15 4.96
N ARG A 94 2.05 4.47 4.74
CA ARG A 94 1.04 4.47 5.81
C ARG A 94 -0.32 4.00 5.32
N MET A 95 -0.99 3.25 6.19
CA MET A 95 -2.42 3.00 6.09
C MET A 95 -3.08 3.51 7.36
N LYS A 96 -4.17 4.26 7.22
CA LYS A 96 -4.93 4.82 8.34
C LYS A 96 -6.38 4.36 8.21
N PRO A 97 -6.99 3.83 9.27
CA PRO A 97 -8.39 3.42 9.21
C PRO A 97 -9.31 4.63 8.98
N ALA A 98 -10.27 4.49 8.08
CA ALA A 98 -11.36 5.43 7.91
C ALA A 98 -12.34 5.25 9.09
N THR A 99 -12.11 6.00 10.16
CA THR A 99 -12.99 6.24 11.32
C THR A 99 -13.41 5.08 12.21
N GLU A 100 -13.48 3.81 11.76
CA GLU A 100 -13.67 2.63 12.62
C GLU A 100 -12.96 1.41 12.03
N ARG A 101 -12.02 0.81 12.78
CA ARG A 101 -11.27 -0.36 12.30
C ARG A 101 -12.15 -1.61 12.34
N THR A 102 -12.80 -1.93 11.22
CA THR A 102 -13.54 -3.18 11.02
C THR A 102 -12.72 -4.12 10.13
N GLY A 103 -12.08 -5.13 10.74
CA GLY A 103 -11.33 -6.16 10.00
C GLY A 103 -9.82 -5.90 9.88
N TYR A 104 -9.28 -6.13 8.68
CA TYR A 104 -7.84 -6.05 8.38
C TYR A 104 -7.57 -4.80 7.52
N ASP A 105 -6.49 -4.09 7.83
CA ASP A 105 -6.08 -2.92 7.05
C ASP A 105 -5.59 -3.39 5.66
N LEU A 106 -4.77 -4.45 5.61
CA LEU A 106 -4.27 -5.05 4.38
C LEU A 106 -4.73 -6.51 4.21
N THR A 107 -5.31 -6.80 3.06
CA THR A 107 -5.65 -8.17 2.64
C THR A 107 -4.94 -8.53 1.33
N ILE A 108 -4.19 -9.64 1.32
CA ILE A 108 -3.57 -10.21 0.13
C ILE A 108 -4.02 -11.67 0.04
N GLN A 109 -4.86 -12.01 -0.94
CA GLN A 109 -5.48 -13.33 -0.97
C GLN A 109 -5.56 -13.95 -2.37
N ASN A 110 -5.28 -15.25 -2.47
CA ASN A 110 -5.46 -16.05 -3.69
C ASN A 110 -4.68 -15.56 -4.92
N ASN A 111 -3.60 -14.81 -4.75
CA ASN A 111 -2.76 -14.37 -5.87
C ASN A 111 -1.76 -15.50 -6.20
N THR A 112 -2.16 -16.40 -7.10
CA THR A 112 -1.43 -17.67 -7.37
C THR A 112 -0.05 -17.48 -7.96
N GLN A 113 0.21 -16.35 -8.62
CA GLN A 113 1.49 -16.01 -9.24
C GLN A 113 2.33 -15.04 -8.39
N LEU A 114 1.83 -14.60 -7.22
CA LEU A 114 2.49 -13.59 -6.42
C LEU A 114 3.71 -14.16 -5.69
N GLU A 115 4.89 -13.64 -6.00
CA GLU A 115 6.17 -14.09 -5.44
C GLU A 115 6.67 -13.16 -4.33
N SER A 116 6.35 -11.86 -4.42
CA SER A 116 6.76 -10.82 -3.47
C SER A 116 5.64 -9.82 -3.16
N ALA A 117 5.55 -9.39 -1.89
CA ALA A 117 4.68 -8.31 -1.43
C ALA A 117 5.44 -7.01 -1.14
N ASP A 118 6.64 -6.84 -1.73
CA ASP A 118 7.43 -5.62 -1.58
C ASP A 118 6.61 -4.38 -1.96
N GLY A 119 6.77 -3.31 -1.18
CA GLY A 119 6.05 -2.04 -1.35
C GLY A 119 4.76 -1.93 -0.54
N VAL A 120 4.10 -3.04 -0.18
CA VAL A 120 2.83 -2.97 0.57
C VAL A 120 2.94 -3.45 2.03
N LEU A 121 4.07 -4.06 2.38
CA LEU A 121 4.33 -4.58 3.73
C LEU A 121 4.77 -3.45 4.69
N ILE A 122 3.79 -2.76 5.28
CA ILE A 122 4.01 -1.63 6.20
C ILE A 122 3.83 -2.05 7.68
N PRO A 123 4.65 -1.56 8.63
CA PRO A 123 4.53 -1.88 10.06
C PRO A 123 3.20 -1.47 10.71
N PHE A 124 2.88 -2.11 11.85
CA PHE A 124 1.79 -1.79 12.78
C PHE A 124 0.35 -1.86 12.25
N ILE A 125 0.13 -2.47 11.09
CA ILE A 125 -1.20 -2.70 10.51
C ILE A 125 -1.75 -4.10 10.82
N TYR A 126 -3.06 -4.29 10.69
CA TYR A 126 -3.71 -5.60 10.79
C TYR A 126 -3.70 -6.26 9.43
N VAL A 127 -3.13 -7.47 9.32
CA VAL A 127 -2.94 -8.14 8.03
C VAL A 127 -3.63 -9.49 7.91
N ARG A 128 -4.17 -9.73 6.72
CA ARG A 128 -4.68 -11.04 6.28
C ARG A 128 -4.00 -11.43 4.96
N ILE A 129 -3.07 -12.36 5.03
CA ILE A 129 -2.30 -12.82 3.86
C ILE A 129 -2.54 -14.32 3.69
N LEU A 130 -3.42 -14.70 2.78
CA LEU A 130 -3.92 -16.06 2.65
C LEU A 130 -3.74 -16.63 1.25
N ASP A 131 -3.30 -17.89 1.18
CA ASP A 131 -3.42 -18.71 -0.02
C ASP A 131 -2.71 -18.11 -1.25
N ASN A 132 -1.54 -17.50 -1.04
CA ASN A 132 -0.64 -17.03 -2.11
C ASN A 132 0.59 -17.99 -2.19
N PRO A 133 0.49 -19.13 -2.91
CA PRO A 133 1.41 -20.26 -2.77
C PRO A 133 2.87 -19.96 -3.09
N LEU A 134 3.15 -18.94 -3.92
CA LEU A 134 4.52 -18.55 -4.29
C LEU A 134 5.09 -17.43 -3.39
N LEU A 135 4.25 -16.78 -2.57
CA LEU A 135 4.62 -15.59 -1.81
C LEU A 135 5.54 -15.95 -0.64
N GLY A 136 6.80 -15.55 -0.75
CA GLY A 136 7.78 -15.65 0.34
C GLY A 136 7.72 -14.44 1.25
N LEU A 137 7.46 -14.65 2.54
CA LEU A 137 7.50 -13.60 3.57
C LEU A 137 8.71 -13.79 4.48
N ASN A 138 9.28 -12.67 4.95
CA ASN A 138 10.27 -12.65 6.02
C ASN A 138 9.56 -12.75 7.38
N CYS A 139 9.52 -13.94 7.97
CA CYS A 139 8.78 -14.15 9.21
C CYS A 139 9.39 -13.46 10.45
N THR A 140 10.69 -13.18 10.47
CA THR A 140 11.30 -12.39 11.56
C THR A 140 10.77 -10.96 11.50
N TYR A 141 10.84 -10.32 10.33
CA TYR A 141 10.27 -8.98 10.13
C TYR A 141 8.76 -8.94 10.45
N VAL A 142 8.00 -9.94 9.99
CA VAL A 142 6.56 -10.03 10.28
C VAL A 142 6.29 -10.18 11.78
N ALA A 143 7.14 -10.88 12.52
CA ALA A 143 6.97 -11.07 13.95
C ALA A 143 7.24 -9.78 14.75
N GLU A 144 8.22 -8.99 14.31
CA GLU A 144 8.68 -7.76 14.96
C GLU A 144 7.77 -6.56 14.66
N GLU A 145 7.37 -6.41 13.39
CA GLU A 145 6.78 -5.14 12.92
C GLU A 145 5.24 -5.16 12.83
N TYR A 146 4.62 -6.34 12.78
CA TYR A 146 3.17 -6.42 12.61
C TYR A 146 2.42 -6.60 13.90
N SER A 147 1.19 -6.08 13.91
CA SER A 147 0.24 -6.33 14.99
C SER A 147 0.08 -7.83 15.27
N THR A 148 -0.27 -8.15 16.52
CA THR A 148 -0.70 -9.50 16.90
C THR A 148 -1.99 -9.91 16.20
N VAL A 149 -2.76 -8.94 15.69
CA VAL A 149 -3.94 -9.18 14.84
C VAL A 149 -3.48 -9.43 13.40
N ARG A 150 -2.95 -10.63 13.16
CA ARG A 150 -2.51 -11.10 11.85
C ARG A 150 -2.99 -12.51 11.54
N LYS A 151 -3.29 -12.79 10.28
CA LYS A 151 -3.61 -14.14 9.79
C LYS A 151 -2.84 -14.40 8.50
N ILE A 152 -1.81 -15.25 8.59
CA ILE A 152 -0.88 -15.52 7.49
C ILE A 152 -0.74 -17.03 7.32
N ARG A 153 -1.38 -17.59 6.29
CA ARG A 153 -1.48 -19.05 6.02
C ARG A 153 -1.57 -19.33 4.52
N GLY A 154 -1.23 -20.53 4.08
CA GLY A 154 -1.34 -20.93 2.66
C GLY A 154 -0.35 -20.21 1.73
N ASN A 155 0.68 -19.57 2.26
CA ASN A 155 1.75 -18.94 1.49
C ASN A 155 3.01 -19.82 1.51
N LYS A 156 4.03 -19.47 0.69
CA LYS A 156 5.32 -20.18 0.68
C LYS A 156 5.93 -20.27 2.08
N ASN A 157 5.84 -19.19 2.86
CA ASN A 157 6.14 -19.16 4.30
C ASN A 157 4.94 -18.61 5.08
N ASN A 158 4.54 -19.29 6.16
CA ASN A 158 3.39 -18.89 6.99
C ASN A 158 3.86 -18.29 8.32
N CYS A 159 3.65 -16.98 8.50
CA CYS A 159 4.17 -16.21 9.64
C CYS A 159 3.10 -15.83 10.68
N GLY A 160 1.92 -16.47 10.66
CA GLY A 160 0.72 -16.05 11.41
C GLY A 160 0.27 -16.98 12.54
N GLU A 161 0.93 -18.11 12.78
CA GLU A 161 0.51 -19.08 13.79
C GLU A 161 1.35 -18.98 15.07
N ARG A 162 0.70 -18.61 16.18
CA ARG A 162 1.32 -18.42 17.51
C ARG A 162 1.98 -19.68 18.11
N PHE A 163 1.90 -20.86 17.49
CA PHE A 163 2.30 -22.13 18.12
C PHE A 163 3.59 -22.77 17.60
N HIS A 164 4.26 -22.22 16.58
CA HIS A 164 5.50 -22.80 16.03
C HIS A 164 6.71 -21.85 15.96
N CYS A 165 6.68 -20.70 16.64
CA CYS A 165 7.93 -20.01 17.00
C CYS A 165 8.54 -20.69 18.23
N LYS A 166 9.01 -21.95 18.10
CA LYS A 166 9.71 -22.64 19.19
C LYS A 166 11.22 -22.56 19.13
N ASN A 167 11.83 -22.16 18.01
CA ASN A 167 13.28 -21.95 17.95
C ASN A 167 13.62 -20.99 16.80
N LYS A 168 14.01 -19.76 17.14
CA LYS A 168 14.51 -18.68 16.26
C LYS A 168 13.47 -18.10 15.28
N CYS A 169 12.82 -17.04 15.72
CA CYS A 169 12.67 -15.85 14.88
C CYS A 169 13.76 -14.87 15.31
#